data_AF-A0A9E6K290-F1
#
_entry.id   AF-A0A9E6K290-F1
#
_cell.length_a   1.000
_cell.length_b   1.000
_cell.length_c   1.000
_cell.angle_alpha   90.00
_cell.angle_beta   90.00
_cell.angle_gamma   90.00
#
_symmetry.space_group_name_H-M   'P 1'
#
loop_
_entity.id
_entity.type
_entity.pdbx_description
1 polymer ?
#
loop_
_entity_poly.entity_id
_entity_poly.type
_entity_poly.pdbx_seq_one_letter_code
_entity_poly.pdbx_strand_id
1 'polypeptide(L)'
;MRKSKTPSLFGLSSILTVLIIISVLSFASLSLMSAKAENTALKRSLSLIEGSYEAESSALTLFNQIRNEYEIIFEFLPVGINQTNWIIGFAASHPELNWDNTTFTIVKTTGNFTVTIIAKINPIKTGNDFIILSQTLKIENNQDYSLDGDPIWKGPQ
;
A
#
# COMPACT_ATOMS: atom_id res chain seq x y z
N MET A 1 3.03 -54.40 -64.55
CA MET A 1 2.00 -53.56 -63.89
C MET A 1 2.05 -53.78 -62.39
N ARG A 2 2.65 -52.85 -61.62
CA ARG A 2 2.62 -52.90 -60.14
C ARG A 2 1.27 -52.34 -59.67
N LYS A 3 0.47 -53.15 -58.98
CA LYS A 3 -0.75 -52.70 -58.30
C LYS A 3 -0.35 -51.77 -57.15
N SER A 4 -0.62 -50.46 -57.26
CA SER A 4 -0.51 -49.54 -56.13
C SER A 4 -1.60 -49.89 -55.13
N LYS A 5 -1.22 -50.33 -53.93
CA LYS A 5 -2.16 -50.43 -52.81
C LYS A 5 -2.45 -49.01 -52.34
N THR A 6 -3.64 -48.51 -52.63
CA THR A 6 -4.18 -47.30 -51.99
C THR A 6 -4.26 -47.57 -50.48
N PRO A 7 -3.59 -46.79 -49.61
CA PRO A 7 -3.74 -46.96 -48.18
C PRO A 7 -5.19 -46.65 -47.81
N SER A 8 -5.89 -47.61 -47.22
CA SER A 8 -7.26 -47.40 -46.78
C SER A 8 -7.24 -46.43 -45.59
N LEU A 9 -7.86 -45.27 -45.78
CA LEU A 9 -8.00 -44.17 -44.81
C LEU A 9 -9.01 -44.48 -43.68
N PHE A 10 -9.16 -45.76 -43.28
CA PHE A 10 -10.00 -46.13 -42.15
C PHE A 10 -9.27 -45.80 -40.85
N GLY A 11 -9.60 -44.65 -40.26
CA GLY A 11 -9.05 -44.22 -38.98
C GLY A 11 -8.63 -42.75 -38.93
N LEU A 12 -8.42 -42.10 -40.08
CA LEU A 12 -7.98 -40.70 -40.13
C LEU A 12 -9.04 -39.75 -39.53
N SER A 13 -10.32 -40.02 -39.82
CA SER A 13 -11.46 -39.28 -39.25
C SER A 13 -11.53 -39.43 -37.73
N SER A 14 -11.35 -40.64 -37.19
CA SER A 14 -11.35 -40.87 -35.74
C SER A 14 -10.15 -40.24 -35.03
N ILE A 15 -8.95 -40.31 -35.61
CA ILE A 15 -7.76 -39.63 -35.08
C ILE A 15 -7.94 -38.11 -35.08
N LEU A 16 -8.48 -37.55 -36.16
CA LEU A 16 -8.76 -36.12 -36.26
C LEU A 16 -9.78 -35.67 -35.20
N THR A 17 -10.84 -36.43 -34.98
CA THR A 17 -11.84 -36.15 -33.94
C THR A 17 -11.22 -36.16 -32.54
N VAL A 18 -10.34 -37.12 -32.24
CA VAL A 18 -9.62 -37.16 -30.96
C VAL A 18 -8.71 -35.93 -30.79
N LEU A 19 -7.98 -35.54 -31.84
CA LEU A 19 -7.14 -34.34 -31.81
C LEU A 19 -7.94 -33.06 -31.59
N ILE A 20 -9.11 -32.94 -32.23
CA ILE A 20 -10.02 -31.81 -32.01
C ILE A 20 -10.49 -31.79 -30.55
N ILE A 21 -10.92 -32.94 -30.00
CA ILE A 21 -11.37 -33.02 -28.60
C ILE A 21 -10.25 -32.62 -27.64
N ILE A 22 -9.03 -33.14 -27.82
CA ILE A 22 -7.87 -32.79 -26.99
C ILE A 22 -7.56 -31.30 -27.09
N SER A 23 -7.62 -30.72 -28.29
CA SER A 23 -7.36 -29.29 -28.50
C SER A 23 -8.39 -28.42 -27.81
N VAL A 24 -9.68 -28.77 -27.93
CA VAL A 24 -10.78 -28.06 -27.26
C VAL A 24 -10.67 -28.17 -25.74
N LEU A 25 -10.40 -29.36 -25.21
CA LEU A 25 -10.22 -29.57 -23.77
C LEU A 25 -8.99 -28.84 -23.23
N SER A 26 -7.89 -28.83 -23.98
CA SER A 26 -6.66 -28.11 -23.60
C SER A 26 -6.91 -26.61 -23.59
N PHE A 27 -7.59 -26.06 -24.62
CA PHE A 27 -7.97 -24.66 -24.67
C PHE A 27 -8.90 -24.29 -23.51
N ALA A 28 -9.92 -25.11 -23.24
CA ALA A 28 -10.84 -24.89 -22.13
C ALA A 28 -10.12 -24.91 -20.77
N SER A 29 -9.19 -25.85 -20.56
CA SER A 29 -8.40 -25.94 -19.33
C SER A 29 -7.49 -24.73 -19.15
N LEU A 30 -6.79 -24.31 -20.20
CA LEU A 30 -5.93 -23.12 -20.17
C LEU A 30 -6.73 -21.84 -19.96
N SER A 31 -7.91 -21.71 -20.60
CA SER A 31 -8.81 -20.59 -20.41
C SER A 31 -9.31 -20.49 -18.97
N LEU A 32 -9.69 -21.62 -18.37
CA LEU A 32 -10.09 -21.66 -16.96
C LEU A 32 -8.93 -21.31 -16.01
N MET A 33 -7.72 -21.81 -16.30
CA MET A 33 -6.53 -21.47 -15.53
C MET A 33 -6.17 -19.98 -15.64
N SER A 34 -6.27 -19.38 -16.83
CA SER A 34 -6.07 -17.94 -17.04
C SER A 34 -7.08 -17.13 -16.26
N ALA A 35 -8.37 -17.45 -16.40
CA ALA A 35 -9.44 -16.76 -15.68
C ALA A 35 -9.28 -16.86 -14.15
N LYS A 36 -8.84 -18.01 -13.64
CA LYS A 36 -8.54 -18.19 -12.22
C LYS A 36 -7.34 -17.33 -11.79
N ALA A 37 -6.26 -17.32 -12.57
CA ALA A 37 -5.07 -16.52 -12.28
C ALA A 37 -5.38 -15.02 -12.27
N GLU A 38 -6.13 -14.54 -13.26
CA GLU A 38 -6.60 -13.16 -13.36
C GLU A 38 -7.48 -12.79 -12.16
N ASN A 39 -8.44 -13.64 -11.79
CA ASN A 39 -9.30 -13.40 -10.64
C ASN A 39 -8.50 -13.36 -9.33
N THR A 40 -7.52 -14.25 -9.15
CA THR A 40 -6.62 -14.21 -7.99
C THR A 40 -5.77 -12.95 -7.97
N ALA A 41 -5.23 -12.51 -9.11
CA ALA A 41 -4.48 -11.27 -9.22
C ALA A 41 -5.32 -10.05 -8.89
N LEU A 42 -6.56 -9.98 -9.42
CA LEU A 42 -7.52 -8.92 -9.12
C LEU A 42 -7.90 -8.89 -7.63
N LYS A 43 -8.20 -10.04 -7.03
CA LYS A 43 -8.50 -10.12 -5.59
C LYS A 43 -7.35 -9.64 -4.73
N ARG A 44 -6.11 -10.03 -5.08
CA ARG A 44 -4.92 -9.54 -4.38
C ARG A 44 -4.76 -8.03 -4.53
N SER A 45 -4.94 -7.50 -5.73
CA SER A 45 -4.87 -6.06 -5.99
C SER A 45 -5.91 -5.28 -5.18
N LEU A 46 -7.16 -5.73 -5.18
CA LEU A 46 -8.24 -5.10 -4.39
C LEU A 46 -7.95 -5.13 -2.89
N SER A 47 -7.47 -6.27 -2.36
CA SER A 47 -7.08 -6.38 -0.96
C SER A 47 -5.92 -5.45 -0.59
N LEU A 48 -4.96 -5.25 -1.50
CA LEU A 48 -3.86 -4.30 -1.27
C LEU A 48 -4.37 -2.85 -1.23
N ILE A 49 -5.27 -2.49 -2.14
CA ILE A 49 -5.90 -1.16 -2.20
C ILE A 49 -6.72 -0.90 -0.94
N GLU A 50 -7.55 -1.85 -0.53
CA GLU A 50 -8.37 -1.74 0.68
C GLU A 50 -7.49 -1.58 1.92
N GLY A 51 -6.46 -2.42 2.06
CA GLY A 51 -5.52 -2.34 3.18
C GLY A 51 -4.71 -1.05 3.20
N SER A 52 -4.33 -0.49 2.04
CA SER A 52 -3.64 0.81 1.99
C SER A 52 -4.54 1.94 2.47
N TYR A 53 -5.81 1.98 2.05
CA TYR A 53 -6.76 3.01 2.50
C TYR A 53 -7.06 2.89 3.99
N GLU A 54 -7.22 1.67 4.51
CA GLU A 54 -7.42 1.45 5.94
C GLU A 54 -6.22 1.94 6.76
N ALA A 55 -5.00 1.60 6.33
CA ALA A 55 -3.78 2.03 6.99
C ALA A 55 -3.62 3.56 6.96
N GLU A 56 -3.89 4.18 5.81
CA GLU A 56 -3.84 5.63 5.64
C GLU A 56 -4.86 6.35 6.52
N SER A 57 -6.11 5.89 6.50
CA SER A 57 -7.20 6.44 7.32
C SER A 57 -6.91 6.31 8.81
N SER A 58 -6.37 5.17 9.25
CA SER A 58 -5.97 4.95 10.63
C SER A 58 -4.85 5.90 11.06
N ALA A 59 -3.83 6.07 10.22
CA ALA A 59 -2.71 6.96 10.49
C ALA A 59 -3.16 8.44 10.53
N LEU A 60 -4.03 8.85 9.61
CA LEU A 60 -4.57 10.21 9.57
C LEU A 60 -5.48 10.49 10.77
N THR A 61 -6.26 9.50 11.20
CA THR A 61 -7.07 9.59 12.43
C THR A 61 -6.19 9.82 13.65
N LEU A 62 -5.13 9.03 13.81
CA LEU A 62 -4.17 9.19 14.90
C LEU A 62 -3.47 10.56 14.84
N PHE A 63 -3.04 10.99 13.65
CA PHE A 63 -2.43 12.30 13.45
C PHE A 63 -3.38 13.43 13.88
N ASN A 64 -4.64 13.39 13.46
CA ASN A 64 -5.64 14.40 13.82
C ASN A 64 -5.93 14.40 15.33
N GLN A 65 -5.94 13.24 15.98
CA GLN A 65 -6.09 13.15 17.44
C GLN A 65 -4.95 13.86 18.16
N ILE A 66 -3.71 13.54 17.81
CA ILE A 66 -2.50 14.16 18.39
C ILE A 66 -2.45 15.65 18.11
N ARG A 67 -2.79 16.07 16.88
CA ARG A 67 -2.85 17.48 16.51
C ARG A 67 -3.86 18.23 17.38
N ASN A 68 -5.07 17.69 17.52
CA ASN A 68 -6.11 18.34 18.32
C ASN A 68 -5.71 18.41 19.80
N GLU A 69 -5.11 17.35 20.34
CA GLU A 69 -4.61 17.33 21.72
C GLU A 69 -3.51 18.39 21.92
N TYR A 70 -2.56 18.47 20.99
CA TYR A 70 -1.52 19.49 21.00
C TYR A 70 -2.14 20.89 20.98
N GLU A 71 -3.06 21.15 20.05
CA GLU A 71 -3.68 22.47 19.88
C GLU A 71 -4.41 22.93 21.15
N ILE A 72 -5.19 22.02 21.76
CA ILE A 72 -5.90 22.30 23.01
C ILE A 72 -4.90 22.64 24.12
N ILE A 73 -3.91 21.78 24.36
CA ILE A 73 -2.98 22.00 25.47
C ILE A 73 -2.12 23.26 25.23
N PHE A 74 -1.74 23.52 23.98
CA PHE A 74 -0.95 24.70 23.62
C PHE A 74 -1.75 26.00 23.81
N GLU A 75 -3.04 26.01 23.47
CA GLU A 75 -3.93 27.16 23.69
C GLU A 75 -4.04 27.52 25.18
N PHE A 76 -4.06 26.51 26.06
CA PHE A 76 -4.13 26.71 27.51
C PHE A 76 -2.75 26.79 28.19
N LEU A 77 -1.66 26.85 27.44
CA LEU A 77 -0.31 26.87 28.00
C LEU A 77 -0.08 28.19 28.77
N PRO A 78 0.26 28.14 30.07
CA PRO A 78 0.51 29.34 30.86
C PRO A 78 1.63 30.21 30.27
N VAL A 79 1.42 31.52 30.29
CA VAL A 79 2.43 32.49 29.86
C VAL A 79 3.68 32.35 30.74
N GLY A 80 4.83 32.10 30.11
CA GLY A 80 6.12 31.91 30.80
C GLY A 80 6.64 30.47 30.84
N ILE A 81 5.87 29.48 30.36
CA ILE A 81 6.37 28.12 30.15
C ILE A 81 7.35 28.12 28.96
N ASN A 82 8.48 27.42 29.12
CA ASN A 82 9.38 27.14 28.00
C ASN A 82 8.69 26.17 27.03
N GLN A 83 8.25 26.69 25.88
CA GLN A 83 7.54 25.94 24.85
C GLN A 83 8.32 24.71 24.37
N THR A 84 9.65 24.82 24.21
CA THR A 84 10.49 23.69 23.78
C THR A 84 10.45 22.53 24.77
N ASN A 85 10.57 22.82 26.07
CA ASN A 85 10.50 21.78 27.11
C ASN A 85 9.11 21.14 27.18
N TRP A 86 8.07 21.92 26.97
CA TRP A 86 6.70 21.39 26.91
C TRP A 86 6.49 20.50 25.67
N ILE A 87 6.95 20.91 24.48
CA ILE A 87 6.87 20.09 23.26
C ILE A 87 7.61 18.76 23.45
N ILE A 88 8.79 18.78 24.09
CA ILE A 88 9.54 17.56 24.41
C ILE A 88 8.74 16.66 25.36
N GLY A 89 8.11 17.24 26.39
CA GLY A 89 7.25 16.50 27.33
C GLY A 89 6.02 15.89 26.65
N PHE A 90 5.38 16.64 25.76
CA PHE A 90 4.27 16.16 24.93
C PHE A 90 4.71 15.02 24.01
N ALA A 91 5.84 15.17 23.31
CA ALA A 91 6.40 14.10 22.49
C ALA A 91 6.67 12.83 23.32
N ALA A 92 7.19 12.99 24.54
CA ALA A 92 7.49 11.87 25.43
C ALA A 92 6.23 11.16 25.97
N SER A 93 5.07 11.81 26.01
CA SER A 93 3.80 11.16 26.37
C SER A 93 3.15 10.39 25.22
N HIS A 94 3.63 10.59 23.99
CA HIS A 94 3.12 9.92 22.79
C HIS A 94 4.21 9.02 22.18
N PRO A 95 4.24 7.70 22.51
CA PRO A 95 5.26 6.79 22.01
C PRO A 95 5.25 6.61 20.47
N GLU A 96 4.12 6.90 19.83
CA GLU A 96 3.97 6.95 18.37
C GLU A 96 4.67 8.15 17.70
N LEU A 97 5.09 9.14 18.48
CA LEU A 97 5.78 10.33 17.99
C LEU A 97 7.29 10.19 18.14
N ASN A 98 8.00 10.49 17.05
CA ASN A 98 9.42 10.78 17.10
C ASN A 98 9.66 12.27 16.82
N TRP A 99 10.33 12.96 17.75
CA TRP A 99 10.56 14.39 17.69
C TRP A 99 12.03 14.71 17.36
N ASP A 100 12.24 15.44 16.26
CA ASP A 100 13.56 15.94 15.84
C ASP A 100 13.56 17.48 15.81
N ASN A 101 13.38 18.09 17.00
CA ASN A 101 13.43 19.53 17.31
C ASN A 101 12.49 20.49 16.56
N THR A 102 12.04 20.14 15.36
CA THR A 102 11.17 20.93 14.49
C THR A 102 10.12 20.08 13.80
N THR A 103 10.33 18.77 13.71
CA THR A 103 9.43 17.83 13.03
C THR A 103 9.00 16.70 13.94
N PHE A 104 7.70 16.40 13.89
CA PHE A 104 7.10 15.19 14.41
C PHE A 104 6.99 14.15 13.30
N THR A 105 7.46 12.95 13.58
CA THR A 105 7.23 11.79 12.72
C THR A 105 6.29 10.84 13.44
N ILE A 106 5.15 10.54 12.81
CA ILE A 106 4.19 9.54 13.26
C ILE A 106 4.36 8.32 12.40
N VAL A 107 4.62 7.16 13.02
CA VAL A 107 4.69 5.88 12.31
C VAL A 107 3.55 5.00 12.79
N LYS A 108 2.65 4.63 11.88
CA LYS A 108 1.53 3.73 12.16
C LYS A 108 1.61 2.50 11.28
N THR A 109 1.52 1.32 11.88
CA THR A 109 1.48 0.04 11.16
C THR A 109 0.10 -0.59 11.32
N THR A 110 -0.51 -0.98 10.20
CA THR A 110 -1.79 -1.70 10.13
C THR A 110 -1.62 -2.90 9.19
N GLY A 111 -1.61 -4.11 9.75
CA GLY A 111 -1.31 -5.32 8.98
C GLY A 111 0.07 -5.24 8.30
N ASN A 112 0.09 -5.34 6.98
CA ASN A 112 1.30 -5.37 6.15
C ASN A 112 1.70 -3.97 5.64
N PHE A 113 0.99 -2.93 6.08
CA PHE A 113 1.16 -1.56 5.65
C PHE A 113 1.70 -0.70 6.79
N THR A 114 2.71 0.10 6.49
CA THR A 114 3.25 1.10 7.42
C THR A 114 3.11 2.48 6.80
N VAL A 115 2.35 3.36 7.44
CA VAL A 115 2.22 4.76 7.05
C VAL A 115 3.12 5.60 7.94
N THR A 116 3.96 6.43 7.33
CA THR A 116 4.77 7.42 8.03
C THR A 116 4.31 8.81 7.64
N ILE A 117 3.84 9.59 8.61
CA ILE A 117 3.45 11.00 8.46
C ILE A 117 4.53 11.85 9.12
N ILE A 118 5.19 12.69 8.34
CA ILE A 118 6.12 13.69 8.85
C ILE A 118 5.39 15.03 8.84
N ALA A 119 5.26 15.64 10.01
CA ALA A 119 4.66 16.94 10.20
C ALA A 119 5.65 17.90 10.84
N LYS A 120 5.58 19.17 10.46
CA LYS A 120 6.34 20.25 11.07
C LYS A 120 5.44 21.01 12.03
N ILE A 121 5.99 21.32 13.20
CA ILE A 121 5.42 22.37 14.06
C ILE A 121 6.23 23.62 13.82
N ASN A 122 5.55 24.74 13.60
CA ASN A 122 6.18 26.04 13.64
C ASN A 122 5.96 26.68 15.01
N PRO A 123 6.93 26.59 15.95
CA PRO A 123 6.73 27.12 17.30
C PRO A 123 6.77 28.65 17.37
N ILE A 124 7.14 29.35 16.29
CA ILE A 124 7.48 30.79 16.32
C ILE A 124 6.38 31.68 15.73
N LYS A 125 5.47 31.13 14.91
CA LYS A 125 4.32 31.90 14.41
C LYS A 125 3.16 31.77 15.38
N THR A 126 2.49 32.89 15.63
CA THR A 126 1.21 33.02 16.35
C THR A 126 0.03 32.28 15.68
N GLY A 127 0.29 31.39 14.72
CA GLY A 127 -0.66 30.47 14.10
C GLY A 127 -0.15 29.05 14.29
N ASN A 128 -1.00 28.21 14.90
CA ASN A 128 -0.75 26.81 15.23
C ASN A 128 -0.70 25.93 13.98
N ASP A 129 0.29 26.12 13.12
CA ASP A 129 0.34 25.38 11.87
C ASP A 129 1.09 24.05 12.09
N PHE A 130 0.33 23.00 12.44
CA PHE A 130 0.73 21.62 12.21
C PHE A 130 0.66 21.34 10.71
N ILE A 131 1.80 21.42 10.03
CA ILE A 131 1.87 21.26 8.58
C ILE A 131 2.37 19.85 8.28
N ILE A 132 1.56 19.03 7.61
CA ILE A 132 2.05 17.77 7.05
C ILE A 132 3.07 18.12 5.96
N LEU A 133 4.32 17.68 6.16
CA LEU A 133 5.41 17.85 5.19
C LEU A 133 5.42 16.72 4.16
N SER A 134 5.19 15.49 4.62
CA SER A 134 5.15 14.33 3.76
C SER A 134 4.40 13.18 4.42
N GLN A 135 3.73 12.38 3.62
CA GLN A 135 3.12 11.12 4.02
C GLN A 135 3.61 10.04 3.07
N THR A 136 4.04 8.92 3.63
CA THR A 136 4.61 7.80 2.86
C THR A 136 3.98 6.49 3.31
N LEU A 137 3.66 5.63 2.34
CA LEU A 137 3.16 4.28 2.58
C LEU A 137 4.26 3.28 2.24
N LYS A 138 4.56 2.38 3.17
CA LYS A 138 5.43 1.23 2.96
C LYS A 138 4.61 -0.05 2.99
N ILE A 139 4.91 -0.93 2.04
CA ILE A 139 4.39 -2.30 1.98
C ILE A 139 5.56 -3.25 2.26
N GLU A 140 5.31 -4.41 2.88
CA GLU A 140 6.25 -5.50 3.29
C GLU A 140 7.60 -5.65 2.56
N ASN A 141 7.72 -5.28 1.28
CA ASN A 141 8.98 -5.29 0.53
C ASN A 141 9.91 -4.07 0.82
N ASN A 142 9.65 -3.27 1.86
CA ASN A 142 10.37 -2.02 2.16
C ASN A 142 10.35 -0.97 1.03
N GLN A 143 9.44 -1.12 0.06
CA GLN A 143 9.27 -0.15 -1.01
C GLN A 143 8.38 1.00 -0.50
N ASP A 144 8.88 2.23 -0.62
CA ASP A 144 8.10 3.45 -0.37
C ASP A 144 7.16 3.69 -1.56
N TYR A 145 5.92 4.09 -1.27
CA TYR A 145 4.90 4.52 -2.23
C TYR A 145 4.35 5.90 -1.86
N SER A 146 3.98 6.67 -2.88
CA SER A 146 3.27 7.94 -2.76
C SER A 146 1.80 7.69 -2.40
N LEU A 147 1.09 8.77 -2.07
CA LEU A 147 -0.36 8.73 -1.83
C LEU A 147 -1.16 8.30 -3.08
N ASP A 148 -0.62 8.55 -4.27
CA ASP A 148 -1.24 8.14 -5.54
C ASP A 148 -0.91 6.67 -5.90
N GLY A 149 -0.15 5.98 -5.04
CA GLY A 149 0.27 4.60 -5.25
C GLY A 149 1.52 4.44 -6.13
N ASP A 150 2.20 5.53 -6.46
CA ASP A 150 3.44 5.48 -7.25
C ASP A 150 4.62 5.07 -6.36
N PRO A 151 5.47 4.13 -6.78
CA PRO A 151 6.68 3.80 -6.03
C PRO A 151 7.60 5.04 -5.92
N ILE A 152 7.96 5.41 -4.70
CA ILE A 152 8.94 6.45 -4.41
C ILE A 152 10.32 5.81 -4.52
N TRP A 153 11.01 6.12 -5.62
CA TRP A 153 12.39 5.74 -5.82
C TRP A 153 13.29 6.74 -5.10
N LYS A 154 13.72 6.41 -3.88
CA LYS A 154 14.85 7.10 -3.29
C LYS A 154 16.09 6.69 -4.09
N GLY A 155 16.69 7.64 -4.81
CA GLY A 155 17.98 7.41 -5.47
C GLY A 155 19.02 6.90 -4.47
N PRO A 156 20.09 6.25 -4.93
CA PRO A 156 21.13 5.74 -4.04
C PRO A 156 21.66 6.88 -3.15
N GLN A 157 21.57 6.68 -1.83
CA GLN A 157 22.24 7.51 -0.82
C GLN A 157 23.70 7.07 -0.68
#